data_AF-A0A7W8CM96-F1
#
_entry.id   AF-A0A7W8CM96-F1
#
_cell.length_a   1.000
_cell.length_b   1.000
_cell.length_c   1.000
_cell.angle_alpha   90.00
_cell.angle_beta   90.00
_cell.angle_gamma   90.00
#
_symmetry.space_group_name_H-M   'P 1'
#
loop_
_entity.id
_entity.type
_entity.pdbx_description
1 polymer ?
#
loop_
_entity_poly.entity_id
_entity_poly.type
_entity_poly.pdbx_seq_one_letter_code
_entity_poly.pdbx_strand_id
1 'polypeptide(L)'
;MIAMRVEVLTSLGCPNAAAAKETVVDCLAALGIDTPIIDRVGPYPSPTILIDGVDVMRPEDGAPTGNSCRLDLPTTTRVLDALRTNTGDERKQLHTNGISDT
;
A
#
# COMPACT_ATOMS: atom_id res chain seq x y z
N MET A 1 -0.54 -15.48 11.73
CA MET A 1 -0.83 -14.92 10.40
C MET A 1 -0.53 -13.45 10.47
N ILE A 2 0.52 -12.99 9.79
CA ILE A 2 0.72 -11.57 9.53
C ILE A 2 -0.06 -11.33 8.24
N ALA A 3 -1.06 -10.45 8.27
CA ALA A 3 -1.82 -10.07 7.10
C ALA A 3 -1.22 -8.78 6.54
N MET A 4 -1.12 -8.70 5.21
CA MET A 4 -0.70 -7.52 4.47
C MET A 4 -1.46 -6.28 4.95
N ARG A 5 -0.73 -5.18 5.13
CA ARG A 5 -1.25 -3.92 5.65
C ARG A 5 -1.25 -2.86 4.56
N VAL A 6 -2.43 -2.34 4.24
CA VAL A 6 -2.62 -1.28 3.23
C VAL A 6 -3.01 0.02 3.92
N GLU A 7 -2.32 1.11 3.58
CA GLU A 7 -2.60 2.44 4.15
C GLU A 7 -2.69 3.51 3.07
N VAL A 8 -3.53 4.50 3.33
CA VAL A 8 -3.62 5.74 2.55
C VAL A 8 -3.29 6.90 3.48
N LEU A 9 -2.12 7.51 3.26
CA LEU A 9 -1.70 8.72 3.96
C LEU A 9 -2.20 9.94 3.18
N THR A 10 -2.94 10.81 3.84
CA THR A 10 -3.57 11.99 3.23
C THR A 10 -3.31 13.24 4.05
N SER A 11 -3.05 14.35 3.38
CA SER A 11 -3.07 15.68 4.00
C SER A 11 -4.45 16.32 3.84
N LEU A 12 -4.82 17.16 4.81
CA LEU A 12 -6.14 17.80 4.81
C LEU A 12 -6.33 18.63 3.54
N GLY A 13 -7.43 18.37 2.83
CA GLY A 13 -7.77 19.11 1.60
C GLY A 13 -7.03 18.67 0.34
N CYS A 14 -6.27 17.56 0.37
CA CYS A 14 -5.64 17.03 -0.84
C CYS A 14 -6.72 16.62 -1.87
N PRO A 15 -6.74 17.23 -3.07
CA PRO A 15 -7.78 16.94 -4.06
C PRO A 15 -7.64 15.54 -4.69
N ASN A 16 -6.43 14.97 -4.63
CA ASN A 16 -6.13 13.69 -5.29
C ASN A 16 -6.37 12.47 -4.39
N ALA A 17 -6.70 12.67 -3.11
CA ALA A 17 -6.79 11.60 -2.14
C ALA A 17 -7.89 10.59 -2.44
N ALA A 18 -9.08 11.06 -2.83
CA ALA A 18 -10.21 10.18 -3.15
C ALA A 18 -9.91 9.27 -4.34
N ALA A 19 -9.42 9.85 -5.45
CA ALA A 19 -9.09 9.09 -6.66
C ALA A 19 -7.94 8.09 -6.44
N ALA A 20 -6.93 8.47 -5.64
CA ALA A 20 -5.86 7.56 -5.25
C ALA A 20 -6.37 6.38 -4.42
N LYS A 21 -7.28 6.62 -3.48
CA LYS A 21 -7.91 5.56 -2.68
C LYS A 21 -8.77 4.63 -3.54
N GLU A 22 -9.55 5.18 -4.45
CA GLU A 22 -10.38 4.40 -5.40
C GLU A 22 -9.50 3.46 -6.24
N THR A 23 -8.36 3.96 -6.73
CA THR A 23 -7.38 3.12 -7.45
C THR A 23 -6.93 1.91 -6.62
N VAL A 24 -6.71 2.08 -5.31
CA VAL A 24 -6.33 0.97 -4.42
C VAL A 24 -7.48 -0.01 -4.20
N VAL A 25 -8.70 0.50 -3.97
CA VAL A 25 -9.92 -0.32 -3.84
C VAL A 25 -10.11 -1.21 -5.06
N ASP A 26 -10.01 -0.65 -6.26
CA ASP A 26 -10.16 -1.38 -7.52
C ASP A 26 -9.09 -2.47 -7.68
N CYS A 27 -7.85 -2.18 -7.30
CA CYS A 27 -6.75 -3.14 -7.37
C CYS A 27 -6.94 -4.31 -6.38
N LEU A 28 -7.38 -4.02 -5.16
CA LEU A 28 -7.70 -5.06 -4.16
C LEU A 28 -8.85 -5.95 -4.65
N ALA A 29 -9.92 -5.34 -5.18
CA ALA A 29 -11.05 -6.05 -5.74
C ALA A 29 -10.64 -6.93 -6.94
N ALA A 30 -9.81 -6.41 -7.85
CA ALA A 30 -9.30 -7.14 -9.01
C ALA A 30 -8.46 -8.37 -8.64
N LEU A 31 -7.80 -8.35 -7.47
CA LEU A 31 -7.01 -9.47 -6.96
C LEU A 31 -7.80 -10.36 -5.97
N GLY A 32 -9.04 -10.01 -5.63
CA GLY A 32 -9.83 -10.73 -4.63
C GLY A 32 -9.23 -10.65 -3.22
N ILE A 33 -8.50 -9.58 -2.92
CA ILE A 33 -7.86 -9.37 -1.62
C ILE A 33 -8.84 -8.63 -0.70
N ASP A 34 -9.27 -9.29 0.36
CA ASP A 34 -10.10 -8.70 1.41
C ASP A 34 -9.21 -8.21 2.56
N THR A 35 -8.66 -7.00 2.39
CA THR A 35 -7.80 -6.35 3.39
C THR A 35 -8.29 -4.92 3.62
N PRO A 36 -8.48 -4.50 4.89
CA PRO A 36 -8.92 -3.15 5.18
C PRO A 36 -7.88 -2.11 4.77
N ILE A 37 -8.34 -1.05 4.12
CA ILE A 37 -7.53 0.14 3.87
C ILE A 37 -7.56 1.02 5.11
N ILE A 38 -6.39 1.33 5.66
CA ILE A 38 -6.26 2.21 6.83
C ILE A 38 -6.00 3.64 6.35
N ASP A 39 -6.99 4.52 6.48
CA ASP A 39 -6.81 5.94 6.20
C ASP A 39 -6.10 6.64 7.37
N ARG A 40 -5.11 7.46 7.04
CA ARG A 40 -4.41 8.32 8.01
C ARG A 40 -4.37 9.74 7.48
N VAL A 41 -4.92 10.67 8.25
CA VAL A 41 -4.89 12.09 7.93
C VAL A 41 -3.85 12.79 8.79
N GLY A 42 -2.94 13.53 8.16
CA GLY A 42 -1.84 14.20 8.84
C GLY A 42 -0.93 14.98 7.89
N PRO A 43 0.18 15.54 8.39
CA PRO A 43 1.18 16.20 7.55
C PRO A 43 1.97 15.14 6.78
N TYR A 44 1.40 14.67 5.67
CA TYR A 44 1.99 13.67 4.78
C TYR A 44 2.18 14.24 3.37
N PRO A 45 3.16 13.72 2.59
CA PRO A 45 3.12 13.86 1.15
C PRO A 45 1.90 13.09 0.64
N SER A 46 0.89 13.81 0.19
CA SER A 46 -0.45 13.30 -0.06
C SER A 46 -0.76 13.21 -1.55
N PRO A 47 -1.46 12.16 -2.02
CA PRO A 47 -1.73 10.93 -1.30
C PRO A 47 -0.49 10.00 -1.35
N THR A 48 -0.19 9.30 -0.26
CA THR A 48 0.80 8.20 -0.27
C THR A 48 0.11 6.88 0.03
N ILE A 49 0.36 5.88 -0.83
CA ILE A 49 -0.11 4.52 -0.64
C ILE A 49 1.02 3.71 -0.03
N LEU A 50 0.78 3.13 1.15
CA LEU A 50 1.72 2.19 1.77
C LEU A 50 1.17 0.76 1.66
N ILE A 51 2.04 -0.16 1.27
CA ILE A 51 1.81 -1.60 1.39
C ILE A 51 2.92 -2.14 2.27
N ASP A 52 2.56 -2.71 3.41
CA ASP A 52 3.48 -3.15 4.47
C ASP A 52 4.52 -2.09 4.86
N GLY A 53 4.08 -0.83 4.85
CA GLY A 53 4.89 0.33 5.21
C GLY A 53 5.78 0.89 4.08
N VAL A 54 5.77 0.27 2.90
CA VAL A 54 6.55 0.72 1.72
C VAL A 54 5.70 1.63 0.83
N ASP A 55 6.21 2.81 0.50
CA ASP A 55 5.56 3.72 -0.47
C ASP A 55 5.61 3.12 -1.88
N VAL A 56 4.44 2.83 -2.44
CA VAL A 56 4.28 2.21 -3.77
C VAL A 56 4.92 3.04 -4.90
N MET A 57 4.88 4.36 -4.77
CA MET A 57 5.39 5.27 -5.78
C MET A 57 6.89 5.54 -5.61
N ARG A 58 7.38 5.55 -4.36
CA ARG A 58 8.78 5.82 -4.00
C ARG A 58 9.32 4.80 -2.97
N PRO A 59 9.46 3.52 -3.35
CA PRO A 59 9.84 2.46 -2.41
C PRO A 59 11.26 2.65 -1.82
N GLU A 60 12.13 3.39 -2.51
CA GLU A 60 13.51 3.63 -2.12
C GLU A 60 13.70 4.85 -1.19
N ASP A 61 12.68 5.74 -1.07
CA ASP A 61 12.81 7.02 -0.38
C ASP A 61 12.62 6.90 1.15
N GLY A 62 12.48 5.69 1.67
CA GLY A 62 12.21 5.43 3.08
C GLY A 62 10.83 5.93 3.53
N ALA A 63 10.68 6.29 4.80
CA ALA A 63 9.40 6.73 5.34
C ALA A 63 8.96 8.07 4.71
N PRO A 64 7.72 8.20 4.23
CA PRO A 64 7.22 9.44 3.63
C PRO A 64 7.18 10.57 4.67
N THR A 65 7.85 11.69 4.37
CA THR A 65 7.88 12.89 5.22
C THR A 65 7.48 14.13 4.43
N GLY A 66 6.97 15.15 5.13
CA GLY A 66 6.55 16.43 4.55
C GLY A 66 5.03 16.61 4.48
N ASN A 67 4.58 17.79 4.06
CA ASN A 67 3.16 18.15 3.98
C ASN A 67 2.88 18.85 2.65
N SER A 68 2.66 18.07 1.59
CA SER A 68 2.46 18.58 0.24
C SER A 68 1.57 17.65 -0.57
N CYS A 69 0.91 18.18 -1.59
CA CYS A 69 0.23 17.34 -2.57
C CYS A 69 1.25 16.88 -3.61
N ARG A 70 1.49 15.57 -3.68
CA ARG A 70 2.37 14.98 -4.69
C ARG A 70 1.65 14.90 -6.04
N LEU A 71 2.42 15.01 -7.12
CA LEU A 71 1.90 14.94 -8.50
C LEU A 71 2.13 13.57 -9.15
N ASP A 72 3.07 12.79 -8.62
CA ASP A 72 3.29 11.39 -8.96
C ASP A 72 2.23 10.51 -8.26
N LEU A 73 1.00 10.59 -8.76
CA LEU A 73 -0.14 9.86 -8.24
C LEU A 73 -0.01 8.35 -8.50
N PRO A 74 -0.58 7.50 -7.62
CA PRO A 74 -0.58 6.06 -7.80
C PRO A 74 -1.28 5.67 -9.10
N THR A 75 -0.70 4.71 -9.82
CA THR A 75 -1.29 4.10 -11.00
C THR A 75 -1.74 2.67 -10.69
N THR A 76 -2.79 2.20 -11.37
CA THR A 76 -3.30 0.83 -11.23
C THR A 76 -2.19 -0.21 -11.37
N THR A 77 -1.33 -0.07 -12.39
CA THR A 77 -0.20 -1.00 -12.62
C THR A 77 0.75 -1.05 -11.43
N ARG A 78 1.19 0.12 -10.93
CA ARG A 78 2.11 0.20 -9.78
C ARG A 78 1.52 -0.44 -8.53
N VAL A 79 0.24 -0.17 -8.25
CA VAL A 79 -0.45 -0.74 -7.09
C VAL A 79 -0.61 -2.26 -7.22
N LEU A 80 -1.02 -2.77 -8.38
CA LEU A 80 -1.14 -4.21 -8.63
C LEU A 80 0.19 -4.95 -8.47
N ASP A 81 1.28 -4.40 -9.02
CA ASP A 81 2.60 -5.02 -8.93
C ASP A 81 3.09 -5.10 -7.47
N ALA A 82 2.87 -4.04 -6.69
CA ALA A 82 3.21 -4.01 -5.28
C ALA A 82 2.37 -5.01 -4.45
N LEU A 83 1.06 -5.10 -4.69
CA LEU A 83 0.17 -6.06 -4.01
C LEU A 83 0.55 -7.51 -4.32
N ARG A 84 0.84 -7.82 -5.59
CA ARG A 84 1.26 -9.16 -6.04
C ARG A 84 2.58 -9.60 -5.41
N THR A 85 3.54 -8.69 -5.33
CA THR A 85 4.85 -8.96 -4.71
C THR A 85 4.66 -9.36 -3.25
N ASN A 86 3.87 -8.59 -2.48
CA ASN A 86 3.62 -8.88 -1.07
C ASN A 86 2.81 -10.16 -0.85
N THR A 87 1.80 -10.42 -1.68
CA THR A 87 1.05 -11.71 -1.62
C THR A 87 1.97 -12.90 -1.89
N GLY A 88 2.93 -12.76 -2.80
CA GLY A 88 3.94 -13.78 -3.07
C GLY A 88 4.89 -14.01 -1.88
N ASP A 89 5.26 -12.95 -1.19
CA ASP A 89 6.13 -13.00 -0.02
C ASP A 89 5.43 -13.60 1.21
N GLU A 90 4.14 -13.29 1.44
CA GLU A 90 3.32 -13.98 2.45
C GLU A 90 3.31 -15.50 2.22
N ARG A 91 3.13 -15.94 0.96
CA ARG A 91 3.16 -17.38 0.63
C ARG A 91 4.52 -18.02 0.88
N LYS A 92 5.62 -17.31 0.62
CA LYS A 92 6.97 -17.80 0.95
C LYS A 92 7.17 -17.94 2.46
N GLN A 93 6.73 -16.95 3.24
CA GLN A 93 6.83 -16.97 4.70
C GLN A 93 6.01 -18.10 5.33
N LEU A 94 4.83 -18.40 4.78
CA LEU A 94 4.04 -19.56 5.18
C LEU A 94 4.77 -20.89 4.92
N HIS A 95 5.50 -20.99 3.79
CA HIS A 95 6.26 -22.19 3.46
C HIS A 95 7.50 -22.39 4.34
N THR A 96 8.24 -21.32 4.64
CA THR A 96 9.43 -21.41 5.51
C THR A 96 9.07 -21.68 6.97
N ASN A 97 7.90 -21.21 7.44
CA ASN A 97 7.43 -21.46 8.81
C ASN A 97 6.79 -22.86 9.00
N GLY A 98 6.61 -23.62 7.90
CA GLY A 98 6.14 -25.01 7.93
C GLY A 98 7.25 -26.06 8.06
N ILE A 99 8.52 -25.64 8.03
CA ILE A 99 9.69 -26.51 8.24
C ILE A 99 10.15 -26.30 9.70
N SER A 100 9.41 -26.89 10.62
CA SER A 100 9.97 -27.35 11.90
C SER A 100 9.78 -28.85 11.91
N ASP A 101 10.79 -29.54 11.37
CA ASP A 101 10.90 -30.99 11.30
C ASP A 101 11.00 -31.62 12.70
N THR A 102 10.38 -32.80 12.80
CA THR A 102 10.56 -33.92 13.76
C THR A 102 9.86 -33.83 15.12
#